data_AF-A0ABD3IZZ7-F1
#
_entry.id   AF-A0ABD3IZZ7-F1
#
_cell.length_a   1.000
_cell.length_b   1.000
_cell.length_c   1.000
_cell.angle_alpha   90.00
_cell.angle_beta   90.00
_cell.angle_gamma   90.00
#
_symmetry.space_group_name_H-M   'P 1'
#
loop_
_entity.id
_entity.type
_entity.pdbx_description
1 polymer ?
#
loop_
_entity_poly.entity_id
_entity_poly.type
_entity_poly.pdbx_seq_one_letter_code
_entity_poly.pdbx_strand_id
1 'polypeptide(L)'
;MSLSSFDVTPSSRQLNGTWHIDFSLLHKGPKVKCFPCGSAAVSVRYKGTYLAGVTLHAFRVPVNHLIPLEAKVDASRSDVPGWLARDLMEARTLGVVEFEVQFVTKYYTWHNTYLCRGLRLGISTGKEAKLIGDDHVRCPFIG
;
A
#
# COMPACT_ATOMS: atom_id res chain seq x y z
N MET A 1 14.38 15.39 -11.56
CA MET A 1 14.74 14.60 -10.36
C MET A 1 13.69 13.51 -10.15
N SER A 2 13.90 12.34 -10.75
CA SER A 2 13.13 11.14 -10.41
C SER A 2 13.66 10.58 -9.09
N LEU A 3 12.79 10.20 -8.16
CA LEU A 3 13.18 9.49 -6.95
C LEU A 3 13.35 8.01 -7.31
N SER A 4 14.48 7.42 -6.94
CA SER A 4 14.80 6.03 -7.32
C SER A 4 14.03 4.99 -6.50
N SER A 5 13.57 5.34 -5.30
CA SER A 5 12.82 4.45 -4.42
C SER A 5 12.13 5.19 -3.28
N PHE A 6 11.07 4.60 -2.73
CA PHE A 6 10.41 5.03 -1.50
C PHE A 6 10.56 3.99 -0.40
N ASP A 7 10.64 4.46 0.85
CA ASP A 7 10.49 3.62 2.04
C ASP A 7 9.04 3.72 2.51
N VAL A 8 8.43 2.57 2.76
CA VAL A 8 7.06 2.45 3.24
C VAL A 8 7.08 1.70 4.57
N THR A 9 6.46 2.29 5.59
CA THR A 9 6.19 1.63 6.86
C THR A 9 4.73 1.19 6.84
N PRO A 10 4.46 -0.10 6.63
CA PRO A 10 3.10 -0.62 6.64
C PRO A 10 2.64 -0.89 8.09
N SER A 11 1.38 -0.61 8.42
CA SER A 11 0.73 -1.13 9.63
C SER A 11 -0.64 -1.70 9.29
N SER A 12 -1.08 -2.72 10.02
CA SER A 12 -2.36 -3.37 9.78
C SER A 12 -3.18 -3.46 11.03
N ARG A 13 -4.49 -3.27 10.88
CA ARG A 13 -5.50 -3.54 11.90
C ARG A 13 -6.73 -4.14 11.26
N GLN A 14 -7.52 -4.88 12.04
CA GLN A 14 -8.79 -5.41 11.58
C GLN A 14 -9.93 -4.66 12.27
N LEU A 15 -10.87 -4.13 11.49
CA LEU A 15 -12.06 -3.45 12.00
C LEU A 15 -13.29 -4.10 11.36
N ASN A 16 -14.17 -4.69 12.17
CA ASN A 16 -15.40 -5.36 11.71
C ASN A 16 -15.18 -6.36 10.55
N GLY A 17 -14.06 -7.10 10.58
CA GLY A 17 -13.72 -8.07 9.53
C GLY A 17 -12.96 -7.48 8.33
N THR A 18 -12.94 -6.16 8.14
CA THR A 18 -12.15 -5.49 7.10
C THR A 18 -10.70 -5.33 7.57
N TRP A 19 -9.73 -5.62 6.70
CA TRP A 19 -8.32 -5.33 6.94
C TRP A 19 -7.99 -3.93 6.47
N HIS A 20 -7.43 -3.13 7.38
CA HIS A 20 -6.93 -1.81 7.09
C HIS A 20 -5.41 -1.92 7.01
N ILE A 21 -4.84 -1.51 5.87
CA ILE A 21 -3.40 -1.44 5.69
C ILE A 21 -3.04 0.04 5.53
N ASP A 22 -2.45 0.59 6.58
CA ASP A 22 -1.93 1.95 6.59
C ASP A 22 -0.51 1.94 6.02
N PHE A 23 -0.21 2.91 5.16
CA PHE A 23 1.09 3.12 4.55
C PHE A 23 1.54 4.53 4.84
N SER A 24 2.74 4.67 5.40
CA SER A 24 3.38 5.98 5.54
C SER A 24 4.43 6.16 4.45
N LEU A 25 4.20 7.10 3.54
CA LEU A 25 5.15 7.45 2.48
C LEU A 25 6.12 8.53 2.93
N LEU A 26 7.42 8.26 2.94
CA LEU A 26 8.43 9.27 3.17
C LEU A 26 8.98 9.83 1.85
N HIS A 27 8.65 11.08 1.53
CA HIS A 27 9.25 11.77 0.39
C HIS A 27 10.59 12.41 0.74
N LYS A 28 11.69 11.87 0.18
CA LYS A 28 13.04 12.43 0.31
C LYS A 28 13.35 13.39 -0.85
N GLY A 29 12.88 14.63 -0.76
CA GLY A 29 13.08 15.66 -1.79
C GLY A 29 14.19 16.68 -1.46
N PRO A 30 14.61 17.54 -2.40
CA PRO A 30 15.49 18.67 -2.11
C PRO A 30 14.83 19.62 -1.08
N LYS A 31 15.62 20.43 -0.38
CA LYS A 31 15.26 21.29 0.79
C LYS A 31 14.21 22.40 0.53
N VAL A 32 13.21 22.19 -0.32
CA VAL A 32 12.14 23.14 -0.63
C VAL A 32 10.95 22.88 0.29
N LYS A 33 10.72 23.73 1.30
CA LYS A 33 9.82 23.54 2.46
C LYS A 33 8.48 22.82 2.23
N CYS A 34 7.84 22.96 1.07
CA CYS A 34 6.65 22.22 0.65
C CYS A 34 6.56 22.18 -0.87
N PHE A 35 6.03 21.10 -1.44
CA PHE A 35 5.72 21.01 -2.86
C PHE A 35 4.24 20.66 -3.08
N PRO A 36 3.57 21.27 -4.07
CA PRO A 36 2.19 20.95 -4.36
C PRO A 36 2.13 19.62 -5.13
N CYS A 37 1.40 18.64 -4.57
CA CYS A 37 1.14 17.34 -5.17
C CYS A 37 -0.25 17.36 -5.80
N GLY A 38 -0.33 16.99 -7.09
CA GLY A 38 -1.59 16.91 -7.82
C GLY A 38 -2.42 15.72 -7.34
N SER A 39 -1.78 14.57 -7.15
CA SER A 39 -2.39 13.40 -6.50
C SER A 39 -1.36 12.39 -6.02
N ALA A 40 -1.71 11.63 -4.99
CA ALA A 40 -1.01 10.42 -4.61
C ALA A 40 -2.02 9.29 -4.45
N ALA A 41 -1.74 8.14 -5.06
CA ALA A 41 -2.57 6.96 -4.96
C ALA A 41 -1.75 5.79 -4.42
N VAL A 42 -2.41 4.93 -3.65
CA VAL A 42 -1.92 3.61 -3.31
C VAL A 42 -2.93 2.58 -3.82
N SER A 43 -2.43 1.48 -4.34
CA SER A 43 -3.25 0.32 -4.68
C SER A 43 -2.58 -0.95 -4.20
N VAL A 44 -3.38 -1.83 -3.59
CA VAL A 44 -2.99 -3.15 -3.12
C VAL A 44 -3.49 -4.15 -4.15
N ARG A 45 -2.58 -5.04 -4.57
CA ARG A 45 -2.81 -6.06 -5.58
C ARG A 45 -2.38 -7.42 -5.06
N TYR A 46 -3.05 -8.46 -5.56
CA TYR A 46 -2.68 -9.85 -5.32
C TYR A 46 -2.65 -10.61 -6.64
N LYS A 47 -1.51 -11.23 -6.97
CA LYS A 47 -1.29 -11.92 -8.25
C LYS A 47 -1.71 -11.07 -9.47
N GLY A 48 -1.41 -9.76 -9.44
CA GLY A 48 -1.76 -8.80 -10.49
C GLY A 48 -3.18 -8.22 -10.41
N THR A 49 -4.05 -8.75 -9.54
CA THR A 49 -5.44 -8.31 -9.41
C THR A 49 -5.59 -7.20 -8.37
N TYR A 50 -6.29 -6.12 -8.71
CA TYR A 50 -6.58 -5.01 -7.80
C TYR A 50 -7.53 -5.43 -6.69
N LEU A 51 -7.17 -5.14 -5.44
CA LEU A 51 -8.00 -5.44 -4.26
C LEU A 51 -8.56 -4.18 -3.61
N ALA A 52 -7.71 -3.18 -3.44
CA ALA A 52 -8.03 -1.97 -2.69
C ALA A 52 -7.12 -0.83 -3.10
N GLY A 53 -7.54 0.39 -2.80
CA GLY A 53 -6.73 1.57 -3.04
C GLY A 53 -7.42 2.84 -2.60
N VAL A 54 -6.64 3.88 -2.44
CA VAL A 54 -7.11 5.24 -2.16
C VAL A 54 -6.32 6.21 -3.02
N THR A 55 -6.97 7.30 -3.42
CA THR A 55 -6.31 8.42 -4.07
C THR A 55 -6.57 9.68 -3.26
N LEU A 56 -5.49 10.35 -2.86
CA LEU A 56 -5.52 11.71 -2.32
C LEU A 56 -5.29 12.69 -3.46
N HIS A 57 -6.14 13.70 -3.56
CA HIS A 57 -6.03 14.77 -4.55
C HIS A 57 -5.57 16.08 -3.92
N ALA A 58 -4.81 16.86 -4.67
CA ALA A 58 -4.52 18.27 -4.42
C ALA A 58 -4.08 18.60 -2.98
N PHE A 59 -2.95 18.04 -2.55
CA PHE A 59 -2.42 18.26 -1.20
C PHE A 59 -0.97 18.79 -1.24
N ARG A 60 -0.56 19.46 -0.16
CA ARG A 60 0.82 19.93 -0.01
C ARG A 60 1.61 18.85 0.74
N VAL A 61 2.77 18.50 0.18
CA VAL A 61 3.70 17.57 0.82
C VAL A 61 4.79 18.39 1.50
N PRO A 62 4.85 18.42 2.84
CA PRO A 62 5.98 19.00 3.53
C PRO A 62 7.23 18.13 3.33
N VAL A 63 8.41 18.74 3.25
CA VAL A 63 9.67 18.00 3.10
C VAL A 63 9.88 17.09 4.30
N ASN A 64 10.38 15.87 4.08
CA ASN A 64 10.68 14.90 5.13
C ASN A 64 9.48 14.57 6.03
N HIS A 65 8.26 14.78 5.56
CA HIS A 65 7.05 14.36 6.27
C HIS A 65 6.50 13.07 5.68
N LEU A 66 5.88 12.29 6.55
CA LEU A 66 5.14 11.10 6.18
C LEU A 66 3.78 11.53 5.61
N ILE A 67 3.47 11.05 4.41
CA ILE A 67 2.12 11.15 3.85
C ILE A 67 1.40 9.84 4.21
N PRO A 68 0.38 9.88 5.10
CA PRO A 68 -0.39 8.70 5.40
C PRO A 68 -1.33 8.37 4.24
N LEU A 69 -1.29 7.12 3.78
CA LEU A 69 -2.23 6.54 2.82
C LEU A 69 -2.80 5.27 3.42
N GLU A 70 -4.12 5.14 3.49
CA GLU A 70 -4.78 3.94 4.02
C GLU A 70 -5.48 3.19 2.87
N ALA A 71 -5.10 1.93 2.64
CA ALA A 71 -5.83 1.03 1.75
C ALA A 71 -6.64 0.03 2.59
N LYS A 72 -7.94 -0.10 2.27
CA LYS A 72 -8.86 -0.97 3.00
C LYS A 72 -9.15 -2.21 2.17
N VAL A 73 -8.63 -3.37 2.61
CA VAL A 73 -8.86 -4.67 1.99
C VAL A 73 -9.93 -5.41 2.80
N ASP A 74 -11.14 -5.49 2.27
CA ASP A 74 -12.22 -6.21 2.94
C ASP A 74 -12.15 -7.72 2.68
N ALA A 75 -11.42 -8.45 3.53
CA ALA A 75 -11.32 -9.91 3.45
C ALA A 75 -12.46 -10.68 4.15
N SER A 76 -13.41 -9.97 4.76
CA SER A 76 -14.60 -10.59 5.35
C SER A 76 -15.65 -10.92 4.30
N ARG A 77 -15.61 -10.22 3.16
CA ARG A 77 -16.42 -10.53 2.00
C ARG A 77 -15.93 -11.84 1.38
N SER A 78 -16.86 -12.75 1.13
CA SER A 78 -16.65 -13.91 0.25
C SER A 78 -16.16 -13.49 -1.13
N ASP A 79 -16.45 -12.24 -1.50
CA ASP A 79 -16.27 -11.66 -2.82
C ASP A 79 -15.38 -10.42 -2.70
N VAL A 80 -14.09 -10.60 -2.38
CA VAL A 80 -13.12 -9.53 -2.65
C VAL A 80 -13.08 -9.39 -4.18
N PRO A 81 -13.38 -8.21 -4.76
CA PRO A 81 -13.35 -8.06 -6.21
C PRO A 81 -12.00 -8.52 -6.76
N GLY A 82 -12.02 -9.61 -7.53
CA GLY A 82 -10.81 -10.19 -8.12
C GLY A 82 -10.07 -11.27 -7.31
N TRP A 83 -10.54 -11.66 -6.12
CA TRP A 83 -10.17 -12.96 -5.54
C TRP A 83 -11.16 -14.02 -5.99
N LEU A 84 -10.63 -15.11 -6.53
CA LEU A 84 -11.43 -16.32 -6.70
C LEU A 84 -11.54 -17.01 -5.33
N ALA A 85 -12.63 -17.75 -5.11
CA ALA A 85 -12.80 -18.52 -3.86
C ALA A 85 -11.59 -19.42 -3.52
N ARG A 86 -10.87 -19.90 -4.55
CA ARG A 86 -9.62 -20.65 -4.42
C ARG A 86 -8.47 -19.83 -3.82
N ASP A 87 -8.36 -18.55 -4.14
CA ASP A 87 -7.29 -17.67 -3.66
C ASP A 87 -7.51 -17.34 -2.18
N LEU A 88 -8.77 -17.14 -1.77
CA LEU A 88 -9.17 -16.98 -0.38
C LEU A 88 -8.91 -18.27 0.43
N MET A 89 -9.20 -19.44 -0.14
CA MET A 89 -8.87 -20.72 0.50
C MET A 89 -7.37 -20.92 0.62
N GLU A 90 -6.60 -20.68 -0.45
CA GLU A 90 -5.13 -20.74 -0.45
C GLU A 90 -4.54 -19.82 0.62
N ALA A 91 -4.98 -18.55 0.65
CA ALA A 91 -4.61 -17.56 1.66
C ALA A 91 -4.87 -18.06 3.10
N ARG A 92 -6.03 -18.67 3.34
CA ARG A 92 -6.41 -19.23 4.64
C ARG A 92 -5.58 -20.47 5.00
N THR A 93 -5.32 -21.36 4.04
CA THR A 93 -4.52 -22.57 4.23
C THR A 93 -3.05 -22.23 4.51
N LEU A 94 -2.49 -21.27 3.79
CA LEU A 94 -1.11 -20.81 3.99
C LEU A 94 -0.97 -19.93 5.23
N GLY A 95 -2.06 -19.35 5.72
CA GLY A 95 -2.06 -18.42 6.85
C GLY A 95 -1.30 -17.12 6.57
N VAL A 96 -0.88 -16.88 5.32
CA VAL A 96 -0.11 -15.71 4.88
C VAL A 96 -0.49 -15.35 3.45
N VAL A 97 -0.64 -14.05 3.19
CA VAL A 97 -0.89 -13.50 1.85
C VAL A 97 0.15 -12.46 1.52
N GLU A 98 0.81 -12.61 0.38
CA GLU A 98 1.74 -11.63 -0.15
C GLU A 98 1.05 -10.70 -1.15
N PHE A 99 1.17 -9.39 -0.94
CA PHE A 99 0.63 -8.36 -1.79
C PHE A 99 1.71 -7.63 -2.57
N GLU A 100 1.32 -7.15 -3.74
CA GLU A 100 2.01 -6.10 -4.45
C GLU A 100 1.33 -4.77 -4.11
N VAL A 101 2.10 -3.75 -3.73
CA VAL A 101 1.55 -2.42 -3.44
C VAL A 101 2.14 -1.42 -4.40
N GLN A 102 1.29 -0.84 -5.23
CA GLN A 102 1.67 0.17 -6.20
C GLN A 102 1.34 1.56 -5.65
N PHE A 103 2.34 2.42 -5.64
CA PHE A 103 2.20 3.83 -5.30
C PHE A 103 2.35 4.67 -6.56
N VAL A 104 1.43 5.60 -6.75
CA VAL A 104 1.45 6.53 -7.88
C VAL A 104 1.46 7.95 -7.32
N THR A 105 2.46 8.73 -7.70
CA THR A 105 2.57 10.14 -7.31
C THR A 105 2.56 11.01 -8.56
N LYS A 106 1.63 11.96 -8.61
CA LYS A 106 1.52 12.93 -9.69
C LYS A 106 1.82 14.31 -9.14
N TYR A 107 2.87 14.91 -9.67
CA TYR A 107 3.14 16.33 -9.50
C TYR A 107 2.85 17.03 -10.84
N TYR A 108 2.75 18.36 -10.83
CA TYR A 108 2.38 19.11 -12.03
C TYR A 108 3.28 18.84 -13.24
N THR A 109 4.53 18.49 -13.02
CA THR A 109 5.55 18.32 -14.06
C THR A 109 5.98 16.87 -14.30
N TRP A 110 5.57 15.92 -13.44
CA TRP A 110 5.96 14.53 -13.58
C TRP A 110 4.96 13.56 -12.94
N HIS A 111 5.07 12.30 -13.34
CA HIS A 111 4.31 11.18 -12.83
C HIS A 111 5.31 10.10 -12.46
N ASN A 112 5.22 9.54 -11.26
CA ASN A 112 6.09 8.45 -10.84
C ASN A 112 5.29 7.34 -10.20
N THR A 113 5.59 6.13 -10.62
CA THR A 113 5.02 4.87 -10.14
C THR A 113 6.10 4.06 -9.43
N TYR A 114 5.72 3.51 -8.28
CA TYR A 114 6.58 2.66 -7.45
C TYR A 114 5.84 1.37 -7.15
N LEU A 115 6.58 0.26 -7.06
CA LEU A 115 6.00 -1.05 -6.76
C LEU A 115 6.74 -1.70 -5.60
N CYS A 116 6.05 -1.88 -4.48
CA CYS A 116 6.51 -2.67 -3.35
C CYS A 116 6.04 -4.11 -3.56
N ARG A 117 6.96 -5.06 -3.45
CA ARG A 117 6.66 -6.50 -3.41
C ARG A 117 7.07 -7.06 -2.05
N GLY A 118 6.53 -8.22 -1.66
CA GLY A 118 6.90 -8.87 -0.41
C GLY A 118 6.16 -8.41 0.83
N LEU A 119 5.13 -7.56 0.69
CA LEU A 119 4.26 -7.17 1.82
C LEU A 119 3.37 -8.35 2.18
N ARG A 120 3.63 -9.01 3.31
CA ARG A 120 2.88 -10.20 3.72
C ARG A 120 1.93 -9.86 4.87
N LEU A 121 0.66 -10.25 4.77
CA LEU A 121 -0.28 -10.25 5.90
C LEU A 121 -0.47 -11.68 6.38
N GLY A 122 -0.24 -11.90 7.67
CA GLY A 122 -0.62 -13.12 8.36
C GLY A 122 -2.12 -13.16 8.61
N ILE A 123 -2.76 -14.25 8.20
CA ILE A 123 -4.15 -14.56 8.51
C ILE A 123 -4.14 -15.60 9.62
N SER A 124 -4.37 -15.17 10.86
CA SER A 124 -4.55 -16.09 11.98
C SER A 124 -6.02 -16.45 12.12
N THR A 125 -6.32 -17.74 12.24
CA THR A 125 -7.69 -18.28 12.40
C THR A 125 -8.39 -17.86 13.71
N GLY A 126 -7.75 -17.09 14.59
CA GLY A 126 -8.34 -16.58 15.83
C GLY A 126 -7.71 -15.29 16.39
N LYS A 127 -6.90 -14.58 15.61
CA LYS A 127 -6.28 -13.28 16.00
C LYS A 127 -6.37 -12.30 14.84
N GLU A 128 -6.33 -11.01 15.16
CA GLU A 128 -6.21 -9.93 14.16
C GLU A 128 -5.10 -10.22 13.15
N ALA A 129 -5.38 -9.98 11.87
CA ALA A 129 -4.38 -10.08 10.82
C ALA A 129 -3.26 -9.06 11.07
N LYS A 130 -2.01 -9.53 11.08
CA LYS A 130 -0.81 -8.70 11.28
C LYS A 130 0.05 -8.72 10.04
N LEU A 131 0.65 -7.60 9.69
CA LEU A 131 1.78 -7.58 8.77
C LEU A 131 2.89 -8.50 9.31
N ILE A 132 3.40 -9.33 8.42
CA ILE A 132 4.51 -10.24 8.65
C ILE A 132 5.63 -9.78 7.71
N GLY A 133 6.83 -9.55 8.25
CA GLY A 133 8.00 -9.17 7.46
C GLY A 133 8.62 -7.87 7.96
N ASP A 134 9.44 -7.28 7.10
CA ASP A 134 10.22 -6.08 7.41
C ASP A 134 9.29 -4.90 7.72
N ASP A 135 9.63 -4.16 8.77
CA ASP A 135 8.94 -2.93 9.17
C ASP A 135 9.18 -1.76 8.20
N HIS A 136 10.11 -1.94 7.26
CA HIS A 136 10.41 -1.04 6.16
C HIS A 136 10.48 -1.80 4.84
N VAL A 137 9.58 -1.50 3.93
CA VAL A 137 9.58 -2.08 2.58
C VAL A 137 10.05 -1.03 1.59
N ARG A 138 11.09 -1.38 0.82
CA ARG A 138 11.61 -0.51 -0.25
C ARG A 138 10.82 -0.74 -1.54
N CYS A 139 10.36 0.36 -2.13
CA CYS A 139 9.52 0.34 -3.32
C CYS A 139 10.29 0.98 -4.49
N PRO A 140 10.87 0.18 -5.41
CA PRO A 140 11.58 0.70 -6.58
C PRO A 140 10.66 1.51 -7.51
N PHE A 141 11.25 2.52 -8.16
CA PHE A 141 10.64 3.24 -9.28
C PHE A 141 10.47 2.33 -10.50
N ILE A 142 9.30 2.36 -11.13
CA ILE A 142 8.97 1.53 -12.30
C ILE A 142 8.39 2.32 -13.48
N GLY A 143 8.22 3.65 -13.39
CA GLY A 143 7.72 4.46 -14.50
C GLY A 143 6.93 5.71 -14.10
#